data_AF-A0A843RDM6-F1
#
_entry.id   AF-A0A843RDM6-F1
#
_cell.length_a   1.000
_cell.length_b   1.000
_cell.length_c   1.000
_cell.angle_alpha   90.00
_cell.angle_beta   90.00
_cell.angle_gamma   90.00
#
_symmetry.space_group_name_H-M   'P 1'
#
loop_
_entity.id
_entity.type
_entity.pdbx_description
1 polymer ?
#
loop_
_entity_poly.entity_id
_entity_poly.type
_entity_poly.pdbx_seq_one_letter_code
_entity_poly.pdbx_strand_id
1 'polypeptide(L)'
;MTALDQLVRLHRWTLDEKRQKLADLERFRTKLLGNIEALEADLAREQAASERADVTSISLPAFIKATIDRRRKIEGSIAEIDRSIAAARDEITEAFQEFKKYETAHGNHLRREAVKQSRREQTTADELGIELHRRRAAGSSLG
;
A
#
# COMPACT_ATOMS: atom_id res chain seq x y z
N MET A 1 -11.68 6.12 22.31
CA MET A 1 -10.70 5.57 21.35
C MET A 1 -9.79 4.63 22.13
N THR A 2 -9.73 3.34 21.77
CA THR A 2 -8.95 2.35 22.53
C THR A 2 -7.50 2.32 22.01
N ALA A 3 -6.55 1.82 22.80
CA ALA A 3 -5.16 1.63 22.35
C ALA A 3 -5.07 0.73 21.10
N LEU A 4 -5.99 -0.23 20.97
CA LEU A 4 -6.06 -1.15 19.84
C LEU A 4 -6.52 -0.45 18.54
N ASP A 5 -7.43 0.51 18.64
CA ASP A 5 -7.85 1.35 17.50
C ASP A 5 -6.68 2.23 16.98
N GLN A 6 -5.86 2.76 17.89
CA GLN A 6 -4.65 3.49 17.53
C GLN A 6 -3.63 2.62 16.79
N LEU A 7 -3.42 1.38 17.24
CA LEU A 7 -2.53 0.41 16.57
C LEU A 7 -3.03 0.07 15.16
N VAL A 8 -4.32 -0.19 14.98
CA VAL A 8 -4.90 -0.47 13.66
C VAL A 8 -4.66 0.70 12.69
N ARG A 9 -4.84 1.94 13.15
CA ARG A 9 -4.57 3.15 12.37
C ARG A 9 -3.09 3.28 12.00
N LEU A 10 -2.19 3.05 12.95
CA LEU A 10 -0.75 3.10 12.71
C LEU A 10 -0.33 2.08 11.64
N HIS A 11 -0.75 0.82 11.78
CA HIS A 11 -0.39 -0.23 10.82
C HIS A 11 -1.00 0.01 9.44
N ARG A 12 -2.20 0.59 9.36
CA ARG A 12 -2.78 1.03 8.08
C ARG A 12 -1.91 2.10 7.42
N TRP A 13 -1.51 3.12 8.17
CA TRP A 13 -0.67 4.19 7.66
C TRP A 13 0.69 3.67 7.18
N THR A 14 1.33 2.77 7.94
CA THR A 14 2.58 2.11 7.53
C THR A 14 2.41 1.29 6.25
N LEU A 15 1.29 0.58 6.08
CA LEU A 15 0.99 -0.14 4.84
C LEU A 15 0.84 0.81 3.65
N ASP A 16 0.12 1.92 3.83
CA ASP A 16 -0.08 2.93 2.79
C ASP A 16 1.24 3.62 2.41
N GLU A 17 2.12 3.91 3.36
CA GLU A 17 3.46 4.45 3.12
C GLU A 17 4.34 3.48 2.29
N LYS A 18 4.32 2.19 2.62
CA LYS A 18 5.05 1.16 1.86
C LYS A 18 4.51 1.03 0.43
N ARG A 19 3.19 1.08 0.24
CA ARG A 19 2.56 1.09 -1.10
C ARG A 19 2.96 2.32 -1.91
N GLN A 20 3.00 3.48 -1.27
CA GLN A 20 3.45 4.71 -1.90
C GLN A 20 4.91 4.59 -2.37
N LYS A 21 5.81 4.06 -1.52
CA LYS A 21 7.21 3.78 -1.87
C LYS A 21 7.33 2.83 -3.07
N LEU A 22 6.54 1.75 -3.12
CA LEU A 22 6.51 0.85 -4.27
C LEU A 22 6.08 1.60 -5.55
N ALA A 23 5.03 2.41 -5.48
CA ALA A 23 4.55 3.18 -6.62
C ALA A 23 5.61 4.19 -7.12
N ASP A 24 6.39 4.78 -6.21
CA ASP A 24 7.51 5.67 -6.57
C ASP A 24 8.64 4.91 -7.29
N LEU A 25 8.98 3.70 -6.82
CA LEU A 25 9.97 2.84 -7.49
C LEU A 25 9.49 2.42 -8.89
N GLU A 26 8.23 2.03 -9.05
CA GLU A 26 7.65 1.65 -10.34
C GLU A 26 7.59 2.84 -11.33
N ARG A 27 7.29 4.04 -10.83
CA ARG A 27 7.40 5.29 -11.62
C ARG A 27 8.83 5.54 -12.07
N PHE A 28 9.80 5.37 -11.17
CA PHE A 28 11.20 5.59 -11.51
C PHE A 28 11.71 4.58 -12.55
N ARG A 29 11.32 3.30 -12.41
CA ARG A 29 11.60 2.26 -13.40
C ARG A 29 11.06 2.64 -14.78
N THR A 30 9.80 3.04 -14.85
CA THR A 30 9.14 3.46 -16.10
C THR A 30 9.90 4.62 -16.76
N LYS A 31 10.34 5.60 -15.97
CA LYS A 31 11.15 6.72 -16.47
C LYS A 31 12.48 6.26 -17.06
N LEU A 32 13.17 5.29 -16.43
CA LEU A 32 14.43 4.77 -16.96
C LEU A 32 14.24 3.99 -18.26
N LEU A 33 13.16 3.23 -18.39
CA LEU A 33 12.81 2.55 -19.64
C LEU A 33 12.58 3.57 -20.77
N GLY A 34 11.80 4.62 -20.50
CA GLY A 34 11.61 5.71 -21.48
C GLY A 34 12.92 6.41 -21.85
N ASN A 35 13.89 6.51 -20.93
CA ASN A 35 15.21 7.05 -21.26
C ASN A 35 16.00 6.12 -22.20
N ILE A 36 15.87 4.80 -22.09
CA ILE A 36 16.49 3.85 -23.03
C ILE A 36 15.88 4.04 -24.42
N GLU A 37 14.55 4.07 -24.51
CA GLU A 37 13.84 4.29 -25.79
C GLU A 37 14.25 5.61 -26.45
N ALA A 38 14.38 6.69 -25.66
CA ALA A 38 14.87 7.98 -26.16
C ALA A 38 16.30 7.90 -26.70
N LEU A 39 17.20 7.18 -26.01
CA LEU A 39 18.57 6.97 -26.46
C LEU A 39 18.65 6.15 -27.75
N GLU A 40 17.80 5.14 -27.90
CA GLU A 40 17.71 4.35 -29.13
C GLU A 40 17.19 5.20 -30.30
N ALA A 41 16.20 6.06 -30.05
CA ALA A 41 15.70 6.99 -31.06
C ALA A 41 16.75 8.04 -31.47
N ASP A 42 17.52 8.57 -30.51
CA ASP A 42 18.65 9.47 -30.78
C ASP A 42 19.71 8.79 -31.66
N LEU A 43 20.05 7.54 -31.34
CA LEU A 43 21.03 6.76 -32.10
C LEU A 43 20.59 6.54 -33.55
N ALA A 44 19.32 6.18 -33.76
CA ALA A 44 18.77 5.98 -35.10
C ALA A 44 18.78 7.29 -35.91
N ARG A 45 18.48 8.43 -35.29
CA ARG A 45 18.57 9.75 -35.93
C ARG A 45 19.99 10.08 -36.37
N GLU A 46 20.97 9.85 -35.50
CA GLU A 46 22.38 10.13 -35.78
C GLU A 46 22.95 9.23 -36.90
N GLN A 47 22.55 7.95 -36.91
CA GLN A 47 22.89 7.02 -37.99
C GLN A 47 22.31 7.48 -39.33
N ALA A 48 21.01 7.79 -39.39
CA ALA A 48 20.36 8.26 -40.61
C ALA A 48 20.93 9.60 -41.12
N ALA A 49 21.39 10.47 -40.22
CA ALA A 49 22.05 11.72 -40.60
C ALA A 49 23.44 11.46 -41.20
N SER A 50 24.20 10.53 -40.63
CA SER A 50 25.53 10.16 -41.14
C SER A 50 25.47 9.44 -42.49
N GLU A 51 24.44 8.65 -42.75
CA GLU A 51 24.22 7.99 -44.06
C GLU A 51 23.91 8.99 -45.19
N ARG A 52 23.27 10.12 -44.86
CA ARG A 52 22.96 11.18 -45.84
C ARG A 52 24.12 12.13 -46.10
N ALA A 53 25.09 12.18 -45.20
CA ALA A 53 26.30 12.98 -45.39
C ALA A 53 27.27 12.19 -46.28
N ASP A 54 27.68 12.76 -47.42
CA ASP A 54 28.67 12.19 -48.35
C ASP A 54 30.08 12.03 -47.75
N VAL A 55 30.23 12.33 -46.46
CA VAL A 55 31.46 12.21 -45.68
C VAL A 55 31.16 11.29 -44.49
N THR A 56 31.95 10.23 -44.33
CA THR A 56 31.90 9.38 -43.14
C THR A 56 32.11 10.24 -41.90
N SER A 57 31.07 10.40 -41.08
CA SER A 57 31.14 11.18 -39.84
C SER A 57 32.15 10.55 -38.89
N ILE A 58 33.32 11.18 -38.74
CA ILE A 58 34.41 10.70 -37.86
C ILE A 58 33.95 10.59 -36.40
N SER A 59 32.88 11.30 -36.00
CA SER A 59 32.32 11.29 -34.65
C SER A 59 31.29 10.18 -34.40
N LEU A 60 30.71 9.55 -35.43
CA LEU A 60 29.65 8.55 -35.25
C LEU A 60 30.09 7.34 -34.40
N PRO A 61 31.28 6.72 -34.60
CA PRO A 61 31.71 5.60 -33.77
C PRO A 61 31.86 5.96 -32.28
N ALA A 62 32.35 7.17 -31.99
CA ALA A 62 32.49 7.67 -30.62
C ALA A 62 31.12 7.90 -29.97
N PHE A 63 30.16 8.44 -30.73
CA PHE A 63 28.78 8.61 -30.29
C PHE A 63 28.10 7.26 -29.99
N ILE A 64 28.21 6.28 -30.90
CA ILE A 64 27.67 4.93 -30.69
C ILE A 64 28.21 4.32 -29.39
N LYS A 65 29.53 4.40 -29.18
CA LYS A 65 30.16 3.88 -27.96
C LYS A 65 29.60 4.56 -26.70
N ALA A 66 29.52 5.88 -26.70
CA ALA A 66 28.98 6.64 -25.57
C ALA A 66 27.52 6.29 -25.27
N THR A 67 26.70 6.09 -26.30
CA THR A 67 25.29 5.68 -26.17
C THR A 67 25.16 4.27 -25.60
N ILE A 68 25.97 3.32 -26.04
CA ILE A 68 26.01 1.95 -25.47
C ILE A 68 26.41 1.99 -23.99
N ASP A 69 27.45 2.75 -23.63
CA ASP A 69 27.90 2.86 -22.25
C ASP A 69 26.83 3.51 -21.35
N ARG A 70 26.11 4.51 -21.86
CA ARG A 70 24.98 5.12 -21.15
C ARG A 70 23.81 4.16 -20.98
N ARG A 71 23.45 3.41 -22.03
CA ARG A 71 22.41 2.38 -21.97
C ARG A 71 22.74 1.34 -20.89
N ARG A 72 23.95 0.79 -20.89
CA ARG A 72 24.40 -0.20 -19.89
C ARG A 72 24.27 0.32 -18.46
N LYS A 73 24.60 1.59 -18.23
CA LYS A 73 24.40 2.23 -16.91
C LYS A 73 22.93 2.27 -16.50
N ILE A 74 22.04 2.66 -17.42
CA ILE A 74 20.60 2.71 -17.14
C ILE A 74 20.04 1.29 -16.90
N GLU A 75 20.46 0.30 -17.69
CA GLU A 75 20.08 -1.10 -17.48
C GLU A 75 20.53 -1.62 -16.11
N GLY A 76 21.74 -1.26 -15.67
CA GLY A 76 22.21 -1.55 -14.31
C GLY A 76 21.32 -0.92 -13.23
N SER A 77 20.95 0.35 -13.38
CA SER A 77 20.02 1.02 -12.47
C SER A 77 18.62 0.41 -12.46
N ILE A 78 18.11 -0.04 -13.63
CA ILE A 78 16.83 -0.76 -13.71
C ILE A 78 16.91 -2.07 -12.92
N ALA A 79 18.00 -2.83 -13.08
CA ALA A 79 18.17 -4.08 -12.33
C ALA A 79 18.21 -3.87 -10.81
N GLU A 80 18.80 -2.77 -10.33
CA GLU A 80 18.78 -2.37 -8.92
C GLU A 80 17.39 -2.00 -8.42
N ILE A 81 16.63 -1.23 -9.23
CA ILE A 81 15.25 -0.86 -8.91
C ILE A 81 14.35 -2.09 -8.91
N ASP A 82 14.55 -3.03 -9.82
CA ASP A 82 13.75 -4.26 -9.89
C ASP A 82 13.93 -5.11 -8.63
N ARG A 83 15.15 -5.20 -8.11
CA ARG A 83 15.41 -5.81 -6.79
C ARG A 83 14.72 -5.05 -5.67
N SER A 84 14.76 -3.71 -5.71
CA SER A 84 14.11 -2.85 -4.71
C SER A 84 12.58 -2.97 -4.74
N ILE A 85 11.99 -3.11 -5.93
CA ILE A 85 10.55 -3.36 -6.14
C ILE A 85 10.16 -4.72 -5.56
N ALA A 86 10.94 -5.77 -5.81
CA ALA A 86 10.70 -7.09 -5.23
C ALA A 86 10.71 -7.03 -3.69
N ALA A 87 11.74 -6.43 -3.10
CA ALA A 87 11.83 -6.25 -1.65
C ALA A 87 10.66 -5.41 -1.10
N ALA A 88 10.27 -4.33 -1.78
CA ALA A 88 9.13 -3.51 -1.37
C ALA A 88 7.80 -4.28 -1.39
N ARG A 89 7.61 -5.22 -2.33
CA ARG A 89 6.43 -6.09 -2.38
C ARG A 89 6.39 -7.06 -1.21
N ASP A 90 7.53 -7.61 -0.82
CA ASP A 90 7.65 -8.47 0.36
C ASP A 90 7.34 -7.68 1.63
N GLU A 91 7.92 -6.48 1.79
CA GLU A 91 7.63 -5.57 2.90
C GLU A 91 6.14 -5.19 3.01
N ILE A 92 5.46 -4.97 1.88
CA ILE A 92 4.01 -4.69 1.83
C ILE A 92 3.23 -5.93 2.29
N THR A 93 3.65 -7.11 1.88
CA THR A 93 3.01 -8.37 2.28
C THR A 93 3.10 -8.58 3.79
N GLU A 94 4.28 -8.38 4.37
CA GLU A 94 4.49 -8.44 5.82
C GLU A 94 3.66 -7.40 6.57
N ALA A 95 3.69 -6.13 6.12
CA ALA A 95 2.92 -5.06 6.74
C ALA A 95 1.40 -5.31 6.68
N PHE A 96 0.92 -5.89 5.57
CA PHE A 96 -0.48 -6.27 5.42
C PHE A 96 -0.88 -7.39 6.39
N GLN A 97 -0.04 -8.40 6.58
CA GLN A 97 -0.30 -9.47 7.55
C GLN A 97 -0.42 -8.92 8.97
N GLU A 98 0.50 -8.03 9.37
CA GLU A 98 0.45 -7.42 10.70
C GLU A 98 -0.79 -6.53 10.87
N PHE A 99 -1.12 -5.72 9.85
CA PHE A 99 -2.36 -4.94 9.85
C PHE A 99 -3.60 -5.81 10.06
N LYS A 100 -3.73 -6.92 9.32
CA LYS A 100 -4.88 -7.85 9.43
C LYS A 100 -4.98 -8.51 10.80
N LYS A 101 -3.85 -8.83 11.43
CA LYS A 101 -3.79 -9.37 12.79
C LYS A 101 -4.37 -8.39 13.80
N TYR A 102 -3.95 -7.12 13.76
CA TYR A 102 -4.50 -6.09 14.67
C TYR A 102 -5.96 -5.75 14.36
N GLU A 103 -6.33 -5.67 13.09
CA GLU A 103 -7.72 -5.44 12.68
C GLU A 103 -8.65 -6.55 13.22
N THR A 104 -8.22 -7.81 13.12
CA THR A 104 -8.98 -8.96 13.64
C THR A 104 -9.09 -8.91 15.16
N ALA A 105 -7.98 -8.60 15.85
CA ALA A 105 -7.99 -8.43 17.30
C ALA A 105 -8.95 -7.30 17.73
N HIS A 106 -8.95 -6.17 17.01
CA HIS A 106 -9.86 -5.05 17.26
C HIS A 106 -11.33 -5.45 17.06
N GLY A 107 -11.65 -6.11 15.95
CA GLY A 107 -13.01 -6.60 15.69
C GLY A 107 -13.50 -7.60 16.75
N ASN A 108 -12.62 -8.48 17.22
CA ASN A 108 -12.93 -9.40 18.32
C ASN A 108 -13.17 -8.66 19.64
N HIS A 109 -12.37 -7.64 19.94
CA HIS A 109 -12.55 -6.81 21.13
C HIS A 109 -13.90 -6.07 21.10
N LEU A 110 -14.22 -5.40 19.99
CA LEU A 110 -15.50 -4.70 19.83
C LEU A 110 -16.70 -5.64 19.97
N ARG A 111 -16.64 -6.84 19.37
CA ARG A 111 -17.69 -7.86 19.52
C ARG A 111 -17.88 -8.28 20.98
N ARG A 112 -16.79 -8.49 21.72
CA ARG A 112 -16.87 -8.86 23.15
C ARG A 112 -17.50 -7.75 23.98
N GLU A 113 -17.13 -6.50 23.75
CA GLU A 113 -17.71 -5.36 24.47
C GLU A 113 -19.19 -5.16 24.12
N ALA A 114 -19.58 -5.30 22.84
CA ALA A 114 -20.98 -5.25 22.43
C ALA A 114 -21.84 -6.33 23.09
N VAL A 115 -21.33 -7.57 23.18
CA VAL A 115 -22.04 -8.67 23.87
C VAL A 115 -22.17 -8.39 25.37
N LYS A 116 -21.13 -7.86 26.03
CA LYS A 116 -21.21 -7.47 27.45
C LYS A 116 -22.25 -6.37 27.67
N GLN A 117 -22.28 -5.38 26.80
CA GLN A 117 -23.21 -4.27 26.88
C GLN A 117 -24.65 -4.74 26.70
N SER A 118 -24.92 -5.54 25.66
CA SER A 118 -26.24 -6.13 25.42
C SER A 118 -26.71 -7.00 26.59
N ARG A 119 -25.81 -7.78 27.22
CA ARG A 119 -26.15 -8.55 28.43
C ARG A 119 -26.53 -7.65 29.61
N ARG A 120 -25.80 -6.56 29.85
CA ARG A 120 -26.12 -5.59 30.92
C ARG A 120 -27.46 -4.90 30.68
N GLU A 121 -27.72 -4.50 29.45
CA GLU A 121 -28.99 -3.90 29.05
C GLU A 121 -30.16 -4.87 29.24
N GLN A 122 -29.99 -6.14 28.84
CA GLN A 122 -31.00 -7.18 29.06
C GLN A 122 -31.29 -7.38 30.55
N THR A 123 -30.27 -7.54 31.39
CA THR A 123 -30.46 -7.68 32.84
C THR A 123 -31.20 -6.49 33.44
N THR A 124 -30.86 -5.27 33.00
CA THR A 124 -31.52 -4.05 33.48
C THR A 124 -32.99 -4.00 33.05
N ALA A 125 -33.28 -4.39 31.79
CA ALA A 125 -34.65 -4.46 31.29
C ALA A 125 -35.49 -5.51 32.02
N ASP A 126 -34.91 -6.68 32.33
CA ASP A 126 -35.57 -7.76 33.07
C ASP A 126 -35.90 -7.31 34.51
N GLU A 127 -34.97 -6.64 35.19
CA GLU A 127 -35.18 -6.09 36.55
C GLU A 127 -36.33 -5.08 36.59
N LEU A 128 -36.37 -4.14 35.64
CA LEU A 128 -37.46 -3.17 35.50
C LEU A 128 -38.79 -3.86 35.21
N GLY A 129 -38.80 -4.89 34.35
CA GLY A 129 -39.99 -5.67 34.04
C GLY A 129 -40.58 -6.36 35.29
N ILE A 130 -39.73 -6.97 36.12
CA ILE A 130 -40.14 -7.60 37.38
C ILE A 130 -40.69 -6.56 38.36
N GLU A 131 -40.06 -5.40 38.47
CA GLU A 131 -40.54 -4.32 39.36
C GLU A 131 -41.92 -3.79 38.93
N LEU A 132 -42.10 -3.52 37.63
CA LEU A 132 -43.38 -3.08 37.07
C LEU A 132 -44.48 -4.12 37.30
N HIS A 133 -44.18 -5.40 37.08
CA HIS A 133 -45.13 -6.48 37.33
C HIS A 133 -45.53 -6.57 38.81
N ARG A 134 -44.55 -6.47 39.73
CA ARG A 134 -44.83 -6.45 41.18
C ARG A 134 -45.72 -5.28 41.60
N ARG A 135 -45.46 -4.08 41.10
CA ARG A 135 -46.31 -2.90 41.37
C ARG A 135 -47.75 -3.10 40.87
N ARG A 136 -47.91 -3.67 39.67
CA ARG A 136 -49.23 -3.94 39.09
C ARG A 136 -50.01 -5.01 39.87
N ALA A 137 -49.34 -6.08 40.30
CA ALA A 137 -49.95 -7.13 41.12
C ALA A 137 -50.40 -6.60 42.49
N ALA A 138 -49.58 -5.78 43.15
CA ALA A 138 -49.93 -5.15 44.43
C ALA A 138 -51.09 -4.13 44.30
N GLY A 139 -51.19 -3.43 43.17
CA GLY A 139 -52.32 -2.54 42.89
C GLY A 139 -53.63 -3.27 42.57
N SER A 140 -53.55 -4.53 42.10
CA SER A 140 -54.72 -5.34 41.74
C SER A 140 -55.27 -6.17 42.91
N SER A 141 -54.55 -6.26 44.04
CA SER A 141 -54.99 -6.95 45.27
C SER A 141 -55.68 -6.02 46.30
N LEU A 142 -55.91 -4.75 45.95
CA LEU A 142 -56.52 -3.72 46.80
C LEU A 142 -57.85 -3.18 46.26
N GLY A 143 -58.44 -3.85 45.25
CA GLY A 143 -59.79 -3.57 44.75
C GLY A 143 -60.63 -4.85 44.76
#